data_AF-A0A7Y3LR67-F1
#
_entry.id   AF-A0A7Y3LR67-F1
#
_cell.length_a   1.000
_cell.length_b   1.000
_cell.length_c   1.000
_cell.angle_alpha   90.00
_cell.angle_beta   90.00
_cell.angle_gamma   90.00
#
_symmetry.space_group_name_H-M   'P 1'
#
loop_
_entity.id
_entity.type
_entity.pdbx_description
1 polymer ?
#
loop_
_entity_poly.entity_id
_entity_poly.type
_entity_poly.pdbx_seq_one_letter_code
_entity_poly.pdbx_strand_id
1 'polypeptide(L)'
;MTNGDRPGVFGVETQEAIRLFQASRNLEVDGICGPNTWASLIEASWKLGDRLLYRRQPMLRGDDIAELQKQFNMLGFDTGRIDGIFGDATLSALTEFQRNVGLRSDGVVGPRT
;
A
#
# COMPACT_ATOMS: atom_id res chain seq x y z
N MET A 1 -27.57 23.67 3.54
CA MET A 1 -27.74 22.62 4.57
C MET A 1 -26.50 21.75 4.52
N THR A 2 -25.49 22.06 5.33
CA THR A 2 -24.27 21.24 5.43
C THR A 2 -24.43 20.35 6.66
N ASN A 3 -24.99 19.15 6.46
CA ASN A 3 -25.07 18.12 7.51
C ASN A 3 -23.71 17.40 7.65
N GLY A 4 -22.62 18.15 7.63
CA GLY A 4 -21.29 17.60 7.84
C GLY A 4 -21.14 17.16 9.30
N ASP A 5 -20.70 15.94 9.53
CA ASP A 5 -20.27 15.50 10.87
C ASP A 5 -19.36 16.58 11.50
N ARG A 6 -19.58 16.90 12.78
CA ARG A 6 -18.69 17.84 13.48
C ARG A 6 -17.27 17.27 13.49
N PRO A 7 -16.23 18.07 13.18
CA PRO A 7 -14.85 17.61 13.24
C PRO A 7 -14.55 16.97 14.60
N GLY A 8 -14.07 15.73 14.59
CA GLY A 8 -13.72 14.98 15.81
C GLY A 8 -14.84 14.13 16.41
N VAL A 9 -16.05 14.11 15.83
CA VAL A 9 -17.12 13.18 16.23
C VAL A 9 -17.29 12.13 15.14
N PHE A 10 -17.20 10.86 15.53
CA PHE A 10 -17.57 9.75 14.67
C PHE A 10 -19.10 9.73 14.53
N GLY A 11 -19.62 10.33 13.46
CA GLY A 11 -21.04 10.38 13.18
C GLY A 11 -21.45 9.53 11.98
N VAL A 12 -22.64 9.81 11.45
CA VAL A 12 -23.28 8.97 10.43
C VAL A 12 -22.56 9.03 9.09
N GLU A 13 -21.98 10.17 8.73
CA GLU A 13 -21.22 10.31 7.48
C GLU A 13 -19.88 9.57 7.57
N THR A 14 -19.22 9.64 8.72
CA THR A 14 -17.96 8.90 8.99
C THR A 14 -18.19 7.39 8.94
N GLN A 15 -19.31 6.93 9.51
CA GLN A 15 -19.69 5.51 9.48
C GLN A 15 -19.99 5.03 8.05
N GLU A 16 -20.71 5.82 7.24
CA GLU A 16 -20.97 5.50 5.84
C GLU A 16 -19.68 5.47 5.01
N ALA A 17 -18.76 6.41 5.23
CA ALA A 17 -17.45 6.40 4.57
C ALA A 17 -16.64 5.13 4.90
N ILE A 18 -16.68 4.67 6.16
CA ILE A 18 -16.03 3.41 6.55
C ILE A 18 -16.69 2.21 5.91
N ARG A 19 -18.02 2.15 5.81
CA ARG A 19 -18.71 1.07 5.11
C ARG A 19 -18.31 1.00 3.64
N LEU A 20 -18.22 2.14 2.97
CA LEU A 20 -17.76 2.22 1.58
C LEU A 20 -16.31 1.74 1.42
N PHE A 21 -15.44 2.11 2.36
CA PHE A 21 -14.05 1.65 2.37
C PHE A 21 -13.93 0.14 2.65
N GLN A 22 -14.67 -0.37 3.62
CA GLN A 22 -14.73 -1.80 3.92
C GLN A 22 -15.20 -2.59 2.70
N ALA A 23 -16.25 -2.10 2.01
CA ALA A 23 -16.75 -2.72 0.78
C ALA A 23 -15.70 -2.71 -0.33
N SER A 24 -14.96 -1.60 -0.52
CA SER A 24 -13.93 -1.51 -1.57
C SER A 24 -12.71 -2.38 -1.30
N ARG A 25 -12.41 -2.64 -0.03
CA ARG A 25 -11.31 -3.53 0.41
C ARG A 25 -11.76 -4.97 0.66
N ASN A 26 -13.01 -5.31 0.33
CA ASN A 26 -13.58 -6.65 0.50
C ASN A 26 -13.50 -7.15 1.96
N LEU A 27 -13.64 -6.22 2.91
CA LEU A 27 -13.74 -6.46 4.35
C LEU A 27 -15.20 -6.65 4.77
N GLU A 28 -15.42 -7.15 6.00
CA GLU A 28 -16.74 -7.13 6.62
C GLU A 28 -17.25 -5.69 6.74
N VAL A 29 -18.47 -5.43 6.25
CA VAL A 29 -19.06 -4.10 6.14
C VAL A 29 -19.97 -3.83 7.35
N ASP A 30 -19.37 -3.58 8.51
CA ASP A 30 -20.08 -3.28 9.75
C ASP A 30 -20.11 -1.77 10.08
N GLY A 31 -19.30 -0.96 9.39
CA GLY A 31 -19.12 0.46 9.68
C GLY A 31 -18.32 0.73 10.96
N ILE A 32 -17.66 -0.29 11.53
CA ILE A 32 -16.85 -0.20 12.74
C ILE A 32 -15.38 -0.22 12.34
N CYS A 33 -14.60 0.70 12.91
CA CYS A 33 -13.15 0.70 12.72
C CYS A 33 -12.49 -0.34 13.64
N GLY A 34 -12.64 -1.62 13.31
CA GLY A 34 -11.96 -2.72 13.99
C GLY A 34 -10.48 -2.86 13.57
N PRO A 35 -9.71 -3.79 14.18
CA PRO A 35 -8.30 -4.00 13.86
C PRO A 35 -8.02 -4.26 12.37
N ASN A 36 -8.90 -4.99 11.69
CA ASN A 36 -8.77 -5.28 10.25
C ASN A 36 -8.99 -4.02 9.39
N THR A 37 -10.03 -3.23 9.71
CA THR A 37 -10.30 -1.97 9.03
C THR A 37 -9.17 -0.96 9.25
N TRP A 38 -8.65 -0.88 10.48
CA TRP A 38 -7.50 -0.03 10.79
C TRP A 38 -6.26 -0.43 10.00
N ALA A 39 -5.94 -1.73 9.95
CA ALA A 39 -4.81 -2.23 9.18
C ALA A 39 -4.94 -1.87 7.69
N SER A 40 -6.11 -2.11 7.09
CA SER A 40 -6.34 -1.77 5.68
C SER A 40 -6.33 -0.26 5.42
N LEU A 41 -6.79 0.57 6.36
CA LEU A 41 -6.67 2.03 6.26
C LEU A 41 -5.21 2.48 6.25
N ILE A 42 -4.39 1.89 7.12
CA ILE A 42 -2.95 2.16 7.14
C ILE A 42 -2.31 1.71 5.83
N GLU A 43 -2.61 0.51 5.35
CA GLU A 43 -2.12 0.00 4.04
C GLU A 43 -2.52 0.90 2.87
N ALA A 44 -3.74 1.44 2.89
CA ALA A 44 -4.26 2.38 1.90
C ALA A 44 -3.65 3.79 2.00
N SER A 45 -3.09 4.14 3.16
CA SER A 45 -2.58 5.50 3.40
C SER A 45 -1.18 5.74 2.80
N TRP A 46 -0.41 4.67 2.59
CA TRP A 46 0.96 4.78 2.09
C TRP A 46 0.99 5.06 0.58
N LYS A 47 1.74 6.07 0.18
CA LYS A 47 2.13 6.34 -1.20
C LYS A 47 3.57 5.90 -1.43
N LEU A 48 3.89 5.54 -2.68
CA LEU A 48 5.25 5.20 -3.06
C LEU A 48 6.19 6.37 -2.73
N GLY A 49 7.20 6.12 -1.89
CA GLY A 49 8.14 7.12 -1.39
C GLY A 49 7.91 7.56 0.08
N ASP A 50 6.76 7.25 0.68
CA ASP A 50 6.46 7.63 2.08
C ASP A 50 7.28 6.84 3.11
N ARG A 51 7.78 5.65 2.73
CA ARG A 51 8.56 4.77 3.61
C ARG A 51 9.56 3.95 2.82
N LEU A 52 10.56 3.40 3.53
CA LEU A 52 11.51 2.45 2.95
C LEU A 52 10.82 1.11 2.68
N LEU A 53 10.91 0.61 1.45
CA LEU A 53 10.40 -0.71 1.07
C LEU A 53 11.57 -1.68 0.94
N TYR A 54 11.51 -2.77 1.69
CA TYR A 54 12.54 -3.80 1.70
C TYR A 54 11.96 -5.12 2.18
N ARG A 55 12.66 -6.22 1.88
CA ARG A 55 12.28 -7.55 2.36
C ARG A 55 12.43 -7.62 3.88
N ARG A 56 11.33 -7.95 4.56
CA ARG A 56 11.30 -8.22 6.01
C ARG A 56 10.24 -9.24 6.39
N GLN A 57 10.22 -9.61 7.67
CA GLN A 57 9.22 -10.49 8.27
C GLN A 57 8.52 -9.77 9.45
N PRO A 58 7.17 -9.74 9.50
CA PRO A 58 6.26 -10.06 8.40
C PRO A 58 6.51 -9.15 7.17
N MET A 59 6.10 -9.62 6.00
CA MET A 59 6.29 -8.88 4.74
C MET A 59 5.56 -7.55 4.79
N LEU A 60 6.16 -6.51 4.19
CA LEU A 60 5.48 -5.24 4.02
C LEU A 60 4.30 -5.40 3.08
N ARG A 61 3.24 -4.64 3.37
CA ARG A 61 2.00 -4.60 2.59
C ARG A 61 1.49 -3.17 2.46
N GLY A 62 0.88 -2.85 1.33
CA GLY A 62 0.29 -1.53 1.08
C GLY A 62 0.11 -1.20 -0.39
N ASP A 63 -0.65 -0.13 -0.64
CA ASP A 63 -0.89 0.37 -1.99
C ASP A 63 0.38 0.94 -2.64
N ASP A 64 1.30 1.46 -1.83
CA ASP A 64 2.63 1.89 -2.25
C ASP A 64 3.44 0.76 -2.92
N ILE A 65 3.31 -0.46 -2.40
CA ILE A 65 3.94 -1.65 -2.99
C ILE A 65 3.21 -2.09 -4.24
N ALA A 66 1.88 -2.01 -4.28
CA ALA A 66 1.13 -2.33 -5.49
C ALA A 66 1.46 -1.36 -6.63
N GLU A 67 1.64 -0.08 -6.32
CA GLU A 67 2.08 0.94 -7.28
C GLU A 67 3.51 0.67 -7.77
N LEU A 68 4.44 0.31 -6.87
CA LEU A 68 5.79 -0.12 -7.26
C LEU A 68 5.76 -1.33 -8.20
N GLN A 69 5.01 -2.37 -7.85
CA GLN A 69 4.87 -3.59 -8.65
C GLN A 69 4.33 -3.26 -10.05
N LYS A 70 3.34 -2.39 -10.13
CA LYS A 70 2.78 -1.91 -11.41
C LYS A 70 3.82 -1.17 -12.25
N GLN A 71 4.58 -0.25 -11.66
CA GLN A 71 5.60 0.53 -12.36
C GLN A 71 6.73 -0.37 -12.87
N PHE A 72 7.22 -1.30 -12.05
CA PHE A 72 8.25 -2.25 -12.44
C PHE A 72 7.78 -3.16 -13.57
N ASN A 73 6.56 -3.71 -13.49
CA ASN A 73 6.01 -4.51 -14.58
C ASN A 73 5.89 -3.70 -15.89
N MET A 74 5.53 -2.42 -15.82
CA MET A 74 5.50 -1.53 -17.00
C MET A 74 6.89 -1.25 -17.59
N LEU A 75 7.92 -1.19 -16.74
CA LEU A 75 9.31 -1.00 -17.14
C LEU A 75 9.99 -2.30 -17.60
N GLY A 76 9.30 -3.44 -17.51
CA GLY A 76 9.81 -4.76 -17.93
C GLY A 76 10.51 -5.55 -16.82
N PHE A 77 10.44 -5.09 -15.56
CA PHE A 77 10.96 -5.81 -14.40
C PHE A 77 9.82 -6.61 -13.75
N ASP A 78 9.85 -7.94 -13.89
CA ASP A 78 8.74 -8.80 -13.45
C ASP A 78 8.68 -8.92 -11.92
N THR A 79 7.67 -8.30 -11.32
CA THR A 79 7.34 -8.42 -9.90
C THR A 79 6.35 -9.54 -9.60
N GLY A 80 5.90 -10.25 -10.63
CA GLY A 80 4.77 -11.18 -10.56
C GLY A 80 3.44 -10.45 -10.47
N ARG A 81 2.54 -10.98 -9.63
CA ARG A 81 1.21 -10.41 -9.42
C ARG A 81 1.31 -9.09 -8.66
N ILE A 82 0.49 -8.13 -9.06
CA ILE A 82 0.30 -6.88 -8.30
C ILE A 82 -0.62 -7.21 -7.12
N ASP A 83 -0.03 -7.61 -5.99
CA ASP A 83 -0.72 -8.04 -4.78
C ASP A 83 -0.48 -7.10 -3.58
N GLY A 84 0.35 -6.07 -3.76
CA GLY A 84 0.70 -5.12 -2.71
C GLY A 84 1.58 -5.70 -1.61
N ILE A 85 2.23 -6.86 -1.84
CA ILE A 85 3.11 -7.53 -0.87
C ILE A 85 4.57 -7.46 -1.33
N PHE A 86 5.46 -7.02 -0.45
CA PHE A 86 6.89 -6.99 -0.75
C PHE A 86 7.53 -8.38 -0.60
N GLY A 87 7.33 -9.23 -1.62
CA GLY A 87 7.81 -10.60 -1.69
C GLY A 87 9.17 -10.76 -2.42
N ASP A 88 9.57 -12.01 -2.66
CA ASP A 88 10.83 -12.33 -3.34
C ASP A 88 10.84 -11.86 -4.81
N ALA A 89 9.68 -11.89 -5.49
CA ALA A 89 9.55 -11.40 -6.86
C ALA A 89 9.74 -9.87 -6.93
N THR A 90 9.11 -9.12 -6.03
CA THR A 90 9.31 -7.67 -5.91
C THR A 90 10.76 -7.31 -5.56
N LEU A 91 11.40 -8.08 -4.67
CA LEU A 91 12.82 -7.90 -4.35
C LEU A 91 13.72 -8.17 -5.58
N SER A 92 13.42 -9.22 -6.35
CA SER A 92 14.17 -9.58 -7.55
C SER A 92 14.10 -8.48 -8.61
N ALA A 93 12.89 -7.98 -8.89
CA ALA A 93 12.66 -6.87 -9.80
C ALA A 93 13.37 -5.58 -9.35
N LEU A 94 13.33 -5.24 -8.05
CA LEU A 94 14.03 -4.08 -7.50
C LEU A 94 15.55 -4.20 -7.70
N THR A 95 16.08 -5.38 -7.40
CA THR A 95 17.51 -5.67 -7.50
C THR A 95 17.97 -5.54 -8.96
N GLU A 96 17.15 -6.01 -9.91
CA GLU A 96 17.41 -5.89 -11.34
C GLU A 96 17.34 -4.43 -11.83
N PHE A 97 16.30 -3.70 -11.42
CA PHE A 97 16.16 -2.27 -11.70
C PHE A 97 17.38 -1.50 -11.22
N GLN A 98 17.76 -1.67 -9.95
CA GLN A 98 18.92 -1.00 -9.35
C GLN A 98 20.21 -1.27 -10.14
N ARG A 99 20.44 -2.51 -10.59
CA ARG A 99 21.59 -2.84 -11.44
C ARG A 99 21.53 -2.15 -12.80
N ASN A 100 20.35 -2.14 -13.44
CA ASN A 100 20.16 -1.52 -14.76
C ASN A 100 20.35 0.00 -14.74
N VAL A 101 20.00 0.68 -13.64
CA VAL A 101 20.20 2.14 -13.50
C VAL A 101 21.57 2.51 -12.90
N GLY A 102 22.47 1.54 -12.70
CA GLY A 102 23.82 1.77 -12.18
C GLY A 102 23.88 2.12 -10.68
N LEU A 103 22.80 1.84 -9.94
CA LEU A 103 22.75 2.01 -8.49
C LEU A 103 23.35 0.79 -7.77
N ARG A 104 23.76 0.99 -6.52
CA ARG A 104 24.10 -0.13 -5.64
C ARG A 104 22.84 -0.96 -5.42
N SER A 105 22.93 -2.24 -5.74
CA SER A 105 21.82 -3.19 -5.57
C SER A 105 21.71 -3.62 -4.11
N ASP A 106 21.10 -2.76 -3.28
CA ASP A 106 20.89 -2.98 -1.85
C ASP A 106 19.51 -3.57 -1.52
N GLY A 107 18.61 -3.69 -2.51
CA GLY A 107 17.28 -4.25 -2.32
C GLY A 107 16.35 -3.37 -1.47
N VAL A 108 16.65 -2.07 -1.37
CA VAL A 108 15.85 -1.08 -0.65
C VAL A 108 15.32 -0.01 -1.60
N VAL A 109 14.00 0.19 -1.57
CA VAL A 109 13.37 1.37 -2.16
C VAL A 109 13.46 2.50 -1.14
N GLY A 110 14.15 3.57 -1.51
CA GLY A 110 14.25 4.78 -0.69
C GLY A 110 14.32 6.01 -1.61
N PRO A 111 14.57 7.21 -1.09
CA PRO A 111 14.56 8.45 -1.88
C PRO A 111 15.57 8.51 -3.04
N ARG A 112 16.44 7.51 -3.16
CA ARG A 112 17.54 7.42 -4.12
C ARG A 112 17.31 6.33 -5.18
N THR A 113 16.17 5.65 -5.13
CA THR A 113 15.78 4.55 -6.02
C THR A 113 14.36 4.77 -6.49
#